data_AF-A0AAV0VK47-F1
#
_entry.id   AF-A0AAV0VK47-F1
#
_cell.length_a   1.000
_cell.length_b   1.000
_cell.length_c   1.000
_cell.angle_alpha   90.00
_cell.angle_beta   90.00
_cell.angle_gamma   90.00
#
_symmetry.space_group_name_H-M   'P 1'
#
loop_
_entity.id
_entity.type
_entity.pdbx_description
1 polymer ?
#
loop_
_entity_poly.entity_id
_entity_poly.type
_entity_poly.pdbx_seq_one_letter_code
_entity_poly.pdbx_strand_id
1 'polypeptide(L)'
;MPFNVDPENVAAELQLEIIEMQCSTHLKQLFLNYTKLDFYRALPKAEFPKIIAQAQKIMAMFASSYVCEKTFSTMKLRKNSIRNRLTDEHLFALLKVASLQMEPAFENIMEDQKQFHNMSQTPTMVEPLNKS
;
A
#
# COMPACT_ATOMS: atom_id res chain seq x y z
N MET A 1 10.82 -3.24 -24.26
CA MET A 1 11.72 -3.98 -23.35
C MET A 1 13.11 -3.38 -23.52
N PRO A 2 13.81 -2.92 -22.47
CA PRO A 2 15.04 -2.12 -22.58
C PRO A 2 16.15 -2.77 -23.43
N PHE A 3 16.21 -4.09 -23.52
CA PHE A 3 17.20 -4.83 -24.32
C PHE A 3 16.86 -5.03 -25.82
N ASN A 4 15.65 -4.67 -26.26
CA ASN A 4 15.19 -4.78 -27.65
C ASN A 4 14.66 -3.43 -28.18
N VAL A 5 15.02 -2.34 -27.53
CA VAL A 5 14.65 -0.98 -27.96
C VAL A 5 15.81 -0.42 -28.75
N ASP A 6 15.52 0.15 -29.91
CA ASP A 6 16.49 0.92 -30.66
C ASP A 6 16.86 2.20 -29.87
N PRO A 7 18.14 2.41 -29.50
CA PRO A 7 18.57 3.60 -28.78
C PRO A 7 18.21 4.92 -29.48
N GLU A 8 18.15 4.94 -30.81
CA GLU A 8 17.81 6.16 -31.57
C GLU A 8 16.36 6.60 -31.33
N ASN A 9 15.49 5.66 -30.96
CA ASN A 9 14.07 5.89 -30.68
C ASN A 9 13.80 6.27 -29.22
N VAL A 10 14.84 6.47 -28.40
CA VAL A 10 14.71 6.85 -26.98
C VAL A 10 15.11 8.31 -26.79
N ALA A 11 14.51 8.97 -25.79
CA ALA A 11 14.89 10.30 -25.34
C ALA A 11 16.42 10.40 -25.15
N ALA A 12 17.02 11.48 -25.67
CA ALA A 12 18.47 11.70 -25.70
C ALA A 12 19.14 11.49 -24.34
N GLU A 13 18.47 11.87 -23.25
CA GLU A 13 18.98 11.70 -21.89
C GLU A 13 19.18 10.23 -21.48
N LEU A 14 18.44 9.28 -22.06
CA LEU A 14 18.46 7.86 -21.72
C LEU A 14 19.31 7.01 -22.67
N GLN A 15 19.69 7.55 -23.84
CA GLN A 15 20.34 6.77 -24.90
C GLN A 15 21.64 6.11 -24.43
N LEU A 16 22.51 6.87 -23.74
CA LEU A 16 23.78 6.35 -23.23
C LEU A 16 23.58 5.22 -22.22
N GLU A 17 22.69 5.41 -21.23
CA GLU A 17 22.40 4.37 -20.22
C GLU A 17 21.80 3.11 -20.86
N ILE A 18 20.98 3.26 -21.92
CA ILE A 18 20.39 2.11 -22.62
C ILE A 18 21.44 1.37 -23.43
N ILE A 19 22.32 2.07 -24.14
CA ILE A 19 23.41 1.45 -24.89
C ILE A 19 24.31 0.65 -23.94
N GLU A 20 24.73 1.26 -22.82
CA GLU A 20 25.56 0.60 -21.82
C GLU A 20 24.87 -0.62 -21.21
N MET A 21 23.58 -0.51 -20.89
CA MET A 21 22.78 -1.63 -20.41
C MET A 21 22.72 -2.77 -21.44
N GLN A 22 22.49 -2.44 -22.72
CA GLN A 22 22.39 -3.42 -23.82
C GLN A 22 23.71 -4.12 -24.13
N CYS A 23 24.84 -3.43 -23.96
CA CYS A 23 26.18 -4.00 -24.12
C CYS A 23 26.51 -5.06 -23.04
N SER A 24 25.83 -5.03 -21.89
CA SER A 24 26.10 -5.96 -20.80
C SER A 24 25.32 -7.27 -20.94
N THR A 25 26.03 -8.35 -21.27
CA THR A 25 25.47 -9.71 -21.27
C THR A 25 25.00 -10.16 -19.89
N HIS A 26 25.69 -9.73 -18.83
CA HIS A 26 25.31 -10.00 -17.45
C HIS A 26 23.96 -9.36 -17.08
N LEU A 27 23.79 -8.07 -17.38
CA LEU A 27 22.52 -7.39 -17.13
C LEU A 27 21.39 -8.00 -17.96
N LYS A 28 21.68 -8.43 -19.20
CA LYS A 28 20.70 -9.15 -20.03
C LYS A 28 20.25 -10.47 -19.39
N GLN A 29 21.18 -11.24 -18.82
CA GLN A 29 20.85 -12.46 -18.09
C GLN A 29 20.02 -12.17 -16.83
N LEU A 30 20.40 -11.17 -16.04
CA LEU A 30 19.62 -10.74 -14.87
C LEU A 30 18.19 -10.34 -15.27
N PHE A 31 18.04 -9.60 -16.37
CA PHE A 31 16.74 -9.16 -16.86
C PHE A 31 15.81 -10.30 -17.28
N LEU A 32 16.37 -11.43 -17.73
CA LEU A 32 15.63 -12.62 -18.13
C LEU A 32 15.29 -13.53 -16.94
N ASN A 33 16.19 -13.61 -15.96
CA ASN A 33 16.06 -14.53 -14.83
C ASN A 33 15.29 -13.95 -13.64
N TYR A 34 15.25 -12.62 -13.50
CA TYR A 34 14.60 -11.94 -12.38
C TYR A 34 13.28 -11.27 -12.78
N THR A 35 12.44 -11.00 -11.78
CA THR A 35 11.28 -10.13 -11.96
C THR A 35 11.75 -8.72 -12.36
N LYS A 36 10.88 -7.95 -13.02
CA LYS A 36 11.22 -6.56 -13.40
C LYS A 36 11.54 -5.69 -12.18
N LEU A 37 10.82 -5.89 -11.08
CA LEU A 37 11.05 -5.18 -9.84
C LEU A 37 12.46 -5.48 -9.29
N ASP A 38 12.81 -6.77 -9.19
CA ASP A 38 14.11 -7.18 -8.62
C ASP A 38 15.28 -6.77 -9.51
N PHE A 39 15.11 -6.85 -10.83
CA PHE A 39 16.09 -6.37 -11.79
C PHE A 39 16.39 -4.88 -11.59
N TYR A 40 15.36 -4.01 -11.62
CA TYR A 40 15.56 -2.56 -11.47
C TYR A 40 16.05 -2.18 -10.07
N ARG A 41 15.76 -2.99 -9.05
CA ARG A 41 16.29 -2.82 -7.69
C ARG A 41 17.79 -3.16 -7.61
N ALA A 42 18.25 -4.14 -8.38
CA ALA A 42 19.64 -4.59 -8.37
C ALA A 42 20.58 -3.72 -9.23
N LEU A 43 20.05 -2.83 -10.07
CA LEU A 43 20.87 -1.96 -10.92
C LEU A 43 21.70 -0.96 -10.09
N PRO A 44 22.98 -0.74 -10.45
CA PRO A 44 23.80 0.30 -9.84
C PRO A 44 23.21 1.69 -10.13
N LYS A 45 22.77 2.39 -9.07
CA LYS A 45 22.18 3.73 -9.20
C LYS A 45 23.15 4.78 -9.75
N ALA A 46 24.45 4.59 -9.54
CA ALA A 46 25.48 5.48 -10.06
C ALA A 46 25.60 5.39 -11.59
N GLU A 47 25.35 4.22 -12.17
CA GLU A 47 25.51 3.95 -13.61
C GLU A 47 24.20 4.16 -14.38
N PHE A 48 23.06 3.79 -13.78
CA PHE A 48 21.75 3.83 -14.46
C PHE A 48 20.70 4.73 -13.76
N PRO A 49 21.04 5.96 -13.32
CA PRO A 49 20.13 6.79 -12.53
C PRO A 49 18.83 7.14 -13.26
N LYS A 50 18.88 7.40 -14.58
CA LYS A 50 17.70 7.84 -15.34
C LYS A 50 16.80 6.66 -15.71
N ILE A 51 17.38 5.52 -16.09
CA ILE A 51 16.60 4.30 -16.33
C ILE A 51 15.88 3.86 -15.05
N ILE A 52 16.55 3.88 -13.90
CA ILE A 52 15.92 3.55 -12.61
C ILE A 52 14.77 4.52 -12.31
N ALA A 53 14.99 5.83 -12.47
CA ALA A 53 13.93 6.82 -12.25
C ALA A 53 12.72 6.61 -13.18
N GLN A 54 12.96 6.29 -14.45
CA GLN A 54 11.88 6.00 -15.41
C GLN A 54 11.13 4.72 -15.06
N ALA A 55 11.85 3.65 -14.71
CA ALA A 55 11.25 2.40 -14.25
C ALA A 55 10.38 2.61 -13.00
N GLN A 56 10.86 3.41 -12.04
CA GLN A 56 10.10 3.76 -10.84
C GLN A 56 8.79 4.49 -11.16
N LYS A 57 8.82 5.47 -12.08
CA LYS A 57 7.59 6.16 -12.52
C LYS A 57 6.59 5.17 -13.13
N ILE A 58 7.06 4.29 -14.01
CA ILE A 58 6.22 3.27 -14.66
C ILE A 58 5.62 2.32 -13.61
N MET A 59 6.44 1.78 -12.71
CA MET A 59 5.98 0.90 -11.64
C MET A 59 4.98 1.59 -10.71
N ALA A 60 5.20 2.87 -10.38
CA ALA A 60 4.27 3.64 -9.55
C ALA A 60 2.89 3.80 -10.24
N MET A 61 2.85 4.06 -11.55
CA MET A 61 1.59 4.12 -12.32
C MET A 61 0.82 2.79 -12.30
N PHE A 62 1.53 1.66 -12.42
CA PHE A 62 0.91 0.35 -12.30
C PHE A 62 0.40 0.07 -10.88
N ALA A 63 1.21 0.38 -9.86
CA ALA A 63 0.84 0.20 -8.48
C ALA A 63 -0.39 1.05 -8.10
N SER A 64 -0.45 2.32 -8.51
CA SER A 64 -1.60 3.18 -8.24
C SER A 64 -2.85 2.68 -8.95
N SER A 65 -2.73 2.23 -10.21
CA SER A 65 -3.87 1.69 -10.95
C SER A 65 -4.43 0.43 -10.29
N TYR A 66 -3.55 -0.50 -9.89
CA TYR A 66 -3.94 -1.71 -9.16
C TYR A 66 -4.60 -1.40 -7.82
N VAL A 67 -4.02 -0.48 -7.04
CA VAL A 67 -4.59 -0.06 -5.75
C VAL A 67 -5.97 0.57 -5.96
N CYS A 68 -6.13 1.46 -6.93
CA CYS A 68 -7.42 2.08 -7.27
C CYS A 68 -8.48 1.05 -7.69
N GLU A 69 -8.11 0.09 -8.54
CA GLU A 69 -9.04 -0.95 -8.98
C GLU A 69 -9.46 -1.87 -7.82
N LYS A 70 -8.48 -2.31 -7.03
CA LYS A 70 -8.71 -3.16 -5.87
C LYS A 70 -9.65 -2.47 -4.87
N THR A 71 -9.38 -1.21 -4.58
CA THR A 71 -10.17 -0.41 -3.63
C THR A 71 -11.58 -0.16 -4.13
N PHE A 72 -11.76 0.18 -5.40
CA PHE A 72 -13.08 0.33 -6.01
C PHE A 72 -13.87 -0.97 -6.00
N SER A 73 -13.23 -2.10 -6.33
CA SER A 73 -13.85 -3.43 -6.28
C SER A 73 -14.30 -3.79 -4.87
N THR A 74 -13.45 -3.57 -3.85
CA THR A 74 -13.81 -3.75 -2.44
C THR A 74 -14.96 -2.86 -2.02
N MET A 75 -14.98 -1.60 -2.45
CA MET A 75 -16.08 -0.67 -2.18
C MET A 75 -17.39 -1.16 -2.80
N LYS A 76 -17.35 -1.62 -4.06
CA LYS A 76 -18.51 -2.17 -4.76
C LYS A 76 -19.09 -3.40 -4.06
N LEU A 77 -18.23 -4.30 -3.55
CA LEU A 77 -18.67 -5.47 -2.77
C LEU A 77 -19.28 -5.08 -1.41
N ARG A 78 -18.78 -4.01 -0.79
CA ARG A 78 -19.21 -3.56 0.55
C ARG A 78 -20.50 -2.72 0.51
N LYS A 79 -20.76 -2.05 -0.62
CA LYS A 79 -22.00 -1.33 -0.92
C LYS A 79 -23.08 -2.35 -1.32
N ASN A 80 -23.87 -2.78 -0.34
CA ASN A 80 -25.08 -3.59 -0.57
C ASN A 80 -26.33 -2.75 -0.22
N SER A 81 -27.50 -3.17 -0.69
CA SER A 81 -28.78 -2.45 -0.54
C SER A 81 -29.09 -1.96 0.89
N ILE A 82 -28.54 -2.62 1.92
CA ILE A 82 -28.75 -2.32 3.35
C ILE A 82 -27.69 -1.33 3.88
N ARG A 83 -26.49 -1.28 3.29
CA ARG A 83 -25.37 -0.36 3.65
C ARG A 83 -25.00 0.57 2.49
N ASN A 84 -25.92 1.43 2.09
CA ASN A 84 -25.72 2.38 0.99
C ASN A 84 -25.07 3.72 1.42
N ARG A 85 -24.93 3.98 2.73
CA ARG A 85 -24.36 5.23 3.28
C ARG A 85 -22.92 5.02 3.78
N LEU A 86 -21.96 4.91 2.85
CA LEU A 86 -20.56 5.13 3.19
C LEU A 86 -20.32 6.64 3.23
N THR A 87 -19.98 7.19 4.40
CA THR A 87 -19.40 8.53 4.52
C THR A 87 -17.93 8.48 4.08
N ASP A 88 -17.36 9.64 3.80
CA ASP A 88 -15.94 9.74 3.43
C ASP A 88 -15.02 9.16 4.52
N GLU A 89 -15.35 9.38 5.79
CA GLU A 89 -14.65 8.80 6.95
C GLU A 89 -14.67 7.26 6.94
N HIS A 90 -15.84 6.65 6.65
CA HIS A 90 -15.96 5.19 6.57
C HIS A 90 -15.16 4.62 5.40
N LEU A 91 -15.11 5.33 4.28
CA LEU A 91 -14.32 4.95 3.13
C LEU A 91 -12.83 5.04 3.45
N PHE A 92 -12.37 6.15 4.00
CA PHE A 92 -10.98 6.35 4.41
C PHE A 92 -10.52 5.28 5.39
N ALA A 93 -11.31 4.99 6.43
CA ALA A 93 -10.99 3.94 7.39
C ALA A 93 -10.90 2.54 6.73
N LEU A 94 -11.81 2.24 5.81
CA LEU A 94 -11.80 0.97 5.08
C LEU A 94 -10.56 0.84 4.19
N LEU A 95 -10.22 1.89 3.44
CA LEU A 95 -9.02 1.93 2.60
C LEU A 95 -7.77 1.77 3.46
N LYS A 96 -7.71 2.48 4.60
CA LYS A 96 -6.60 2.40 5.55
C LYS A 96 -6.39 0.96 6.05
N VAL A 97 -7.45 0.28 6.48
CA VAL A 97 -7.37 -1.12 6.95
C VAL A 97 -7.06 -2.10 5.82
N ALA A 98 -7.56 -1.88 4.61
CA ALA A 98 -7.34 -2.78 3.48
C ALA A 98 -5.94 -2.64 2.86
N SER A 99 -5.35 -1.44 2.91
CA SER A 99 -4.06 -1.13 2.27
C SER A 99 -2.86 -1.22 3.22
N LEU A 100 -3.06 -1.03 4.52
CA LEU A 100 -2.01 -1.22 5.51
C LEU A 100 -2.14 -2.62 6.11
N GLN A 101 -1.02 -3.33 6.28
CA GLN A 101 -0.95 -4.46 7.21
C GLN A 101 -0.99 -3.91 8.65
N MET A 102 -2.14 -3.37 9.08
CA MET A 102 -2.34 -3.02 10.48
C MET A 102 -2.73 -4.28 11.25
N GLU A 103 -1.86 -4.69 12.18
CA GLU A 103 -2.22 -5.57 13.28
C GLU A 103 -3.23 -4.82 14.16
N PRO A 104 -4.44 -5.37 14.38
CA PRO A 104 -5.39 -4.75 15.30
C PRO A 104 -4.77 -4.71 16.70
N ALA A 105 -4.84 -3.55 17.37
CA ALA A 105 -4.39 -3.43 18.75
C ALA A 105 -5.39 -4.09 19.71
N PHE A 106 -5.45 -5.43 19.66
CA PHE A 106 -6.42 -6.23 20.39
C PHE A 106 -6.35 -6.00 21.90
N GLU A 107 -5.15 -5.85 22.46
CA GLU A 107 -4.93 -5.61 23.89
C GLU A 107 -5.64 -4.34 24.37
N ASN A 108 -5.47 -3.23 23.64
CA ASN A 108 -6.10 -1.95 23.99
C ASN A 108 -7.62 -2.04 23.91
N ILE A 109 -8.16 -2.74 22.91
CA ILE A 109 -9.62 -2.95 22.75
C ILE A 109 -10.16 -3.79 23.92
N MET A 110 -9.41 -4.80 24.37
CA MET A 110 -9.80 -5.66 25.49
C MET A 110 -9.75 -4.93 26.83
N GLU A 111 -8.80 -4.03 27.04
CA GLU A 111 -8.73 -3.21 28.26
C GLU A 111 -9.88 -2.19 28.33
N ASP A 112 -10.18 -1.50 27.23
CA ASP A 112 -11.29 -0.53 27.20
C ASP A 112 -12.63 -1.22 27.47
N GLN A 113 -12.87 -2.41 26.90
CA GLN A 113 -14.11 -3.16 27.17
C GLN A 113 -14.26 -3.58 28.64
N LYS A 114 -13.16 -3.92 29.33
CA LYS A 114 -13.20 -4.22 30.78
C LYS A 114 -13.62 -2.99 31.59
N GLN A 115 -13.19 -1.79 31.20
CA GLN A 115 -13.56 -0.54 31.89
C GLN A 115 -15.06 -0.23 31.74
N PHE A 116 -15.64 -0.45 30.56
CA PHE A 116 -17.09 -0.27 30.34
C PHE A 116 -17.95 -1.28 31.14
N HIS A 117 -17.48 -2.52 31.30
CA HIS A 117 -18.18 -3.54 32.09
C HIS A 117 -18.09 -3.25 33.60
N ASN A 118 -16.99 -2.66 34.08
CA ASN A 118 -16.81 -2.30 35.48
C ASN A 118 -17.63 -1.06 35.90
N MET A 119 -17.87 -0.11 34.99
CA MET A 119 -18.73 1.05 35.28
C MET A 119 -20.24 0.73 35.32
N SER A 120 -20.66 -0.41 34.78
CA SER A 120 -22.07 -0.85 34.81
C SER A 120 -22.41 -1.73 36.02
N GLN A 121 -21.44 -2.01 36.91
CA GLN A 121 -21.62 -2.88 38.08
C GLN A 121 -21.48 -2.17 39.44
N THR A 122 -21.42 -0.83 39.52
CA THR A 122 -21.45 -0.15 40.83
C THR A 122 -22.81 -0.34 41.51
N PRO A 123 -22.89 -1.01 42.68
CA PRO A 123 -24.14 -1.11 43.42
C PRO A 123 -24.43 0.25 44.07
N THR A 124 -25.63 0.78 43.81
CA THR A 124 -26.17 1.94 44.52
C THR A 124 -26.28 1.61 46.00
N MET A 125 -25.31 2.05 46.79
CA MET A 125 -25.38 1.98 48.26
C MET A 125 -26.43 3.01 48.71
N VAL A 126 -27.58 2.52 49.14
CA VAL A 126 -28.62 3.34 49.80
C VAL A 126 -28.11 3.63 51.22
N GLU A 127 -27.82 4.90 51.49
CA GLU A 127 -27.42 5.42 52.80
C GLU A 127 -28.66 5.49 53.73
N PRO A 128 -28.61 5.00 54.98
CA PRO A 128 -29.78 5.00 55.85
C PRO A 128 -30.03 6.40 56.42
N LEU A 129 -31.21 6.95 56.12
CA LEU A 129 -31.72 8.18 56.70
C LEU A 129 -32.07 7.96 58.18
N ASN A 130 -31.20 8.39 59.08
CA ASN A 130 -31.53 8.51 60.51
C ASN A 130 -32.09 9.91 60.79
N LYS A 131 -33.38 10.01 61.17
CA LYS A 131 -33.94 11.17 61.88
C LYS A 131 -35.01 10.74 62.88
N SER A 132 -34.67 11.00 64.14
CA SER A 132 -35.51 11.38 65.29
C SER A 132 -36.49 10.37 65.87
#